data_AF-A0A7J9XBT1-F1
#
_entry.id   AF-A0A7J9XBT1-F1
#
_cell.length_a   1.000
_cell.length_b   1.000
_cell.length_c   1.000
_cell.angle_alpha   90.00
_cell.angle_beta   90.00
_cell.angle_gamma   90.00
#
_symmetry.space_group_name_H-M   'P 1'
#
loop_
_entity.id
_entity.type
_entity.pdbx_description
1 polymer ?
#
loop_
_entity_poly.entity_id
_entity_poly.type
_entity_poly.pdbx_seq_one_letter_code
_entity_poly.pdbx_strand_id
1 'polypeptide(L)'
;MTRLPRNGACCPDRQPAPPPDDADQLLSRRRLLGGAAALGGALVTGAAGLALPGAAAAAVQQPRLHDRAAWRARRPTHAIDVLDRAPDRIVVHHTATANAKDLSVAHAYDLSRTIQGWHMDNNDWWDIGQQLTISRGGHVMEGRSRTLSAIRTGRHVVGAHVADENSHTIGIENEGLYTKRTPTDELLASLVETMAWLCDTYLLDPYQAIVGHRDYNATECPGEVLYDMLPELRDRVAAAMGQRPDPKRTVRRPHRDGPFPPSRGRFDHGPAV
;
A
#
# COMPACT_ATOMS: atom_id res chain seq x y z
N MET A 1 -75.27 5.16 15.21
CA MET A 1 -74.50 5.52 16.43
C MET A 1 -73.12 4.93 16.20
N THR A 2 -72.01 5.63 16.06
CA THR A 2 -71.61 6.97 16.54
C THR A 2 -70.47 7.49 15.62
N ARG A 3 -70.21 8.81 15.69
CA ARG A 3 -69.57 9.70 14.72
C ARG A 3 -68.08 9.44 14.38
N LEU A 4 -67.73 9.83 13.14
CA LEU A 4 -66.40 10.24 12.65
C LEU A 4 -65.74 11.33 13.52
N PRO A 5 -64.41 11.51 13.36
CA PRO A 5 -63.99 12.77 12.75
C PRO A 5 -63.00 12.63 11.59
N ARG A 6 -63.03 13.68 10.75
CA ARG A 6 -62.14 14.00 9.63
C ARG A 6 -60.87 14.72 10.10
N ASN A 7 -59.96 14.89 9.13
CA ASN A 7 -58.79 15.79 9.04
C ASN A 7 -57.47 15.11 9.44
N GLY A 8 -56.37 15.21 8.69
CA GLY A 8 -56.11 15.97 7.48
C GLY A 8 -54.83 15.47 6.80
N ALA A 9 -54.68 15.81 5.53
CA ALA A 9 -53.48 15.58 4.75
C ALA A 9 -52.27 16.31 5.36
N CYS A 10 -51.10 15.66 5.36
CA CYS A 10 -49.82 16.37 5.30
C CYS A 10 -48.83 15.57 4.44
N CYS A 11 -48.36 16.22 3.37
CA CYS A 11 -47.20 15.84 2.58
C CYS A 11 -45.92 15.90 3.45
N PRO A 12 -44.80 15.27 3.03
CA PRO A 12 -43.72 14.89 3.92
C PRO A 12 -42.85 16.09 4.31
N ASP A 13 -42.46 16.14 5.58
CA ASP A 13 -41.40 17.03 6.05
C ASP A 13 -40.09 16.69 5.32
N ARG A 14 -39.67 17.60 4.45
CA ARG A 14 -38.30 17.64 3.93
C ARG A 14 -37.36 17.90 5.10
N GLN A 15 -36.49 16.94 5.39
CA GLN A 15 -35.30 17.21 6.18
C GLN A 15 -34.49 18.33 5.50
N PRO A 16 -33.96 19.32 6.25
CA PRO A 16 -33.08 20.32 5.67
C PRO A 16 -31.79 19.63 5.19
N ALA A 17 -31.32 20.06 4.01
CA ALA A 17 -30.07 19.59 3.42
C ALA A 17 -28.89 19.85 4.38
N PRO A 18 -27.89 18.95 4.45
CA PRO A 18 -26.66 19.22 5.18
C PRO A 18 -25.94 20.44 4.59
N PRO A 19 -25.23 21.24 5.40
CA PRO A 19 -24.47 22.38 4.90
C PRO A 19 -23.40 21.90 3.90
N PRO A 20 -23.06 22.72 2.88
CA PRO A 20 -22.00 22.37 1.94
C PRO A 20 -20.67 22.19 2.66
N ASP A 21 -19.97 21.09 2.35
CA ASP A 21 -18.61 20.82 2.83
C ASP A 21 -17.67 21.97 2.45
N ASP A 22 -16.93 22.47 3.43
CA ASP A 22 -15.81 23.43 3.30
C ASP A 22 -14.62 22.77 2.56
N ALA A 23 -14.83 22.39 1.30
CA ALA A 23 -13.84 21.76 0.44
C ALA A 23 -13.18 22.74 -0.55
N ASP A 24 -13.30 24.06 -0.32
CA ASP A 24 -12.81 25.09 -1.25
C ASP A 24 -11.85 26.13 -0.63
N GLN A 25 -11.25 25.86 0.53
CA GLN A 25 -10.29 26.77 1.18
C GLN A 25 -8.87 26.22 1.42
N LEU A 26 -8.45 25.17 0.72
CA LEU A 26 -7.06 24.66 0.82
C LEU A 26 -6.33 24.50 -0.53
N LEU A 27 -6.81 25.17 -1.58
CA LEU A 27 -6.08 25.38 -2.83
C LEU A 27 -5.56 26.83 -2.92
N SER A 28 -4.77 27.27 -1.96
CA SER A 28 -3.93 28.47 -2.16
C SER A 28 -2.81 28.54 -1.14
N ARG A 29 -1.71 27.82 -1.40
CA ARG A 29 -0.37 28.15 -0.90
C ARG A 29 0.67 27.26 -1.59
N ARG A 30 1.19 27.76 -2.72
CA ARG A 30 2.58 27.64 -3.21
C ARG A 30 2.63 27.62 -4.73
N ARG A 31 2.51 28.79 -5.35
CA ARG A 31 3.26 29.17 -6.57
C ARG A 31 3.36 30.70 -6.65
N LEU A 32 4.42 31.25 -6.08
CA LEU A 32 4.96 32.56 -6.47
C LEU A 32 6.49 32.47 -6.39
N LEU A 33 7.12 32.15 -7.51
CA LEU A 33 8.44 32.68 -7.86
C LEU A 33 8.19 33.53 -9.11
N GLY A 34 7.88 34.80 -8.86
CA GLY A 34 7.79 35.83 -9.88
C GLY A 34 9.19 36.12 -10.43
N GLY A 35 9.25 36.36 -11.74
CA GLY A 35 10.47 36.59 -12.49
C GLY A 35 11.27 37.80 -12.02
N ALA A 36 12.58 37.69 -12.15
CA ALA A 36 13.49 38.82 -12.05
C ALA A 36 13.42 39.67 -13.32
N ALA A 37 13.13 40.95 -13.16
CA ALA A 37 13.47 41.99 -14.13
C ALA A 37 14.34 43.03 -13.42
N ALA A 38 15.47 43.34 -14.05
CA ALA A 38 16.59 44.12 -13.52
C ALA A 38 16.29 45.60 -13.32
N LEU A 39 17.09 46.26 -12.45
CA LEU A 39 17.63 47.61 -12.62
C LEU A 39 18.66 47.91 -11.51
N GLY A 40 19.83 48.45 -11.89
CA GLY A 40 20.70 49.24 -11.00
C GLY A 40 22.04 48.59 -10.64
N GLY A 41 23.12 49.12 -11.22
CA GLY A 41 24.49 48.66 -10.97
C GLY A 41 25.09 49.14 -9.64
N ALA A 42 25.94 48.30 -9.07
CA ALA A 42 27.10 48.68 -8.26
C ALA A 42 28.14 47.54 -8.37
N LEU A 43 29.36 47.88 -8.79
CA LEU A 43 30.50 46.96 -8.79
C LEU A 43 30.92 46.67 -7.35
N VAL A 44 30.69 45.44 -6.89
CA VAL A 44 31.37 44.87 -5.72
C VAL A 44 32.01 43.57 -6.17
N THR A 45 33.33 43.56 -6.27
CA THR A 45 34.14 42.35 -6.44
C THR A 45 34.04 41.52 -5.17
N GLY A 46 33.18 40.52 -5.19
CA GLY A 46 33.12 39.47 -4.19
C GLY A 46 32.64 38.18 -4.85
N ALA A 47 33.54 37.21 -5.00
CA ALA A 47 33.18 35.86 -5.46
C ALA A 47 32.36 35.15 -4.36
N ALA A 48 31.11 35.56 -4.19
CA ALA A 48 30.13 34.77 -3.46
C ALA A 48 29.68 33.66 -4.40
N GLY A 49 30.19 32.45 -4.20
CA GLY A 49 29.73 31.27 -4.91
C GLY A 49 28.23 31.14 -4.74
N LEU A 50 27.49 31.38 -5.82
CA LEU A 50 26.08 31.04 -5.92
C LEU A 50 25.98 29.52 -5.75
N ALA A 51 25.67 29.07 -4.55
CA ALA A 51 25.22 27.71 -4.32
C ALA A 51 23.95 27.53 -5.14
N LEU A 52 24.06 26.83 -6.27
CA LEU A 52 22.90 26.42 -7.04
C LEU A 52 21.97 25.66 -6.07
N PRO A 53 20.67 26.00 -5.99
CA PRO A 53 19.75 25.20 -5.22
C PRO A 53 19.83 23.78 -5.76
N GLY A 54 20.24 22.83 -4.90
CA GLY A 54 20.29 21.43 -5.25
C GLY A 54 18.92 21.02 -5.79
N ALA A 55 18.92 20.39 -6.97
CA ALA A 55 17.67 19.90 -7.56
C ALA A 55 16.95 19.02 -6.54
N ALA A 56 15.75 19.44 -6.14
CA ALA A 56 14.90 18.59 -5.31
C ALA A 56 14.71 17.26 -6.05
N ALA A 57 14.95 16.14 -5.37
CA ALA A 57 14.67 14.83 -5.95
C ALA A 57 13.19 14.78 -6.37
N ALA A 58 12.93 14.30 -7.59
CA ALA A 58 11.56 14.16 -8.07
C ALA A 58 10.84 13.09 -7.22
N ALA A 59 9.59 13.37 -6.83
CA ALA A 59 8.77 12.41 -6.09
C ALA A 59 8.58 11.11 -6.90
N VAL A 60 8.56 9.98 -6.20
CA VAL A 60 8.38 8.68 -6.83
C VAL A 60 6.95 8.58 -7.36
N GLN A 61 6.80 8.19 -8.63
CA GLN A 61 5.47 8.08 -9.24
C GLN A 61 4.71 6.90 -8.65
N GLN A 62 3.41 7.12 -8.37
CA GLN A 62 2.50 6.04 -8.02
C GLN A 62 2.44 5.02 -9.18
N PRO A 63 2.54 3.71 -8.91
CA PRO A 63 2.43 2.69 -9.95
C PRO A 63 1.02 2.67 -10.55
N ARG A 64 0.85 1.92 -11.64
CA ARG A 64 -0.49 1.62 -12.18
C ARG A 64 -1.25 0.74 -11.18
N LEU A 65 -2.39 1.22 -10.72
CA LEU A 65 -3.22 0.56 -9.71
C LEU A 65 -4.59 0.20 -10.27
N HIS A 66 -5.10 -0.94 -9.81
CA HIS A 66 -6.48 -1.37 -10.02
C HIS A 66 -7.24 -1.24 -8.71
N ASP A 67 -8.16 -0.27 -8.64
CA ASP A 67 -8.98 -0.07 -7.44
C ASP A 67 -9.98 -1.22 -7.23
N ARG A 68 -10.65 -1.19 -6.09
CA ARG A 68 -11.67 -2.19 -5.74
C ARG A 68 -12.85 -2.26 -6.71
N ALA A 69 -13.19 -1.17 -7.40
CA ALA A 69 -14.26 -1.19 -8.38
C ALA A 69 -13.84 -1.96 -9.64
N ALA A 70 -12.58 -1.79 -10.09
CA ALA A 70 -12.04 -2.44 -11.27
C ALA A 70 -12.11 -3.98 -11.21
N TRP A 71 -11.84 -4.57 -10.04
CA TRP A 71 -11.93 -6.02 -9.83
C TRP A 71 -13.25 -6.49 -9.20
N ARG A 72 -14.23 -5.59 -9.04
CA ARG A 72 -15.56 -5.88 -8.47
C ARG A 72 -15.49 -6.47 -7.06
N ALA A 73 -14.74 -5.82 -6.18
CA ALA A 73 -14.61 -6.23 -4.79
C ALA A 73 -15.97 -6.34 -4.09
N ARG A 74 -16.16 -7.42 -3.32
CA ARG A 74 -17.24 -7.49 -2.33
C ARG A 74 -17.05 -6.38 -1.30
N ARG A 75 -18.15 -5.90 -0.71
CA ARG A 75 -18.10 -4.94 0.40
C ARG A 75 -17.52 -5.62 1.65
N PRO A 76 -16.71 -4.91 2.46
CA PRO A 76 -16.30 -5.44 3.75
C PRO A 76 -17.52 -5.66 4.65
N THR A 77 -17.47 -6.66 5.53
CA THR A 77 -18.58 -6.96 6.47
C THR A 77 -18.66 -5.96 7.62
N HIS A 78 -17.56 -5.25 7.90
CA HIS A 78 -17.46 -4.23 8.93
C HIS A 78 -16.72 -2.99 8.41
N ALA A 79 -16.79 -1.90 9.18
CA ALA A 79 -15.96 -0.72 8.90
C ALA A 79 -14.48 -1.08 9.10
N ILE A 80 -13.64 -0.66 8.15
CA ILE A 80 -12.19 -0.86 8.21
C ILE A 80 -11.53 0.32 8.94
N ASP A 81 -10.68 -0.02 9.91
CA ASP A 81 -9.92 0.94 10.69
C ASP A 81 -8.86 1.64 9.85
N VAL A 82 -8.84 2.98 9.96
CA VAL A 82 -7.86 3.84 9.29
C VAL A 82 -7.22 4.75 10.31
N LEU A 83 -5.96 4.46 10.64
CA LEU A 83 -5.21 5.20 11.62
C LEU A 83 -4.73 6.53 11.04
N ASP A 84 -4.71 7.57 11.88
CA ASP A 84 -4.18 8.88 11.53
C ASP A 84 -2.66 8.95 11.75
N ARG A 85 -1.97 7.97 11.18
CA ARG A 85 -0.50 7.83 11.19
C ARG A 85 -0.07 6.92 10.04
N ALA A 86 1.18 7.04 9.61
CA ALA A 86 1.81 6.16 8.63
C ALA A 86 2.15 4.78 9.25
N PRO A 87 2.16 3.69 8.44
CA PRO A 87 2.87 2.47 8.82
C PRO A 87 4.39 2.73 8.82
N ASP A 88 5.15 1.91 9.54
CA ASP A 88 6.61 1.99 9.57
C ASP A 88 7.30 0.79 8.91
N ARG A 89 6.52 -0.19 8.42
CA ARG A 89 7.00 -1.43 7.81
C ARG A 89 6.16 -1.80 6.60
N ILE A 90 6.84 -2.29 5.56
CA ILE A 90 6.25 -2.91 4.38
C ILE A 90 6.54 -4.41 4.46
N VAL A 91 5.49 -5.22 4.59
CA VAL A 91 5.62 -6.67 4.73
C VAL A 91 5.35 -7.34 3.40
N VAL A 92 6.38 -8.02 2.88
CA VAL A 92 6.30 -8.82 1.67
C VAL A 92 5.72 -10.18 2.01
N HIS A 93 4.60 -10.50 1.38
CA HIS A 93 3.92 -11.79 1.48
C HIS A 93 3.92 -12.53 0.15
N HIS A 94 3.74 -13.84 0.20
CA HIS A 94 3.24 -14.63 -0.93
C HIS A 94 1.75 -14.94 -0.74
N THR A 95 1.03 -15.36 -1.76
CA THR A 95 -0.38 -15.82 -1.62
C THR A 95 -0.50 -17.30 -1.23
N ALA A 96 0.62 -18.01 -1.10
CA ALA A 96 0.67 -19.46 -0.94
C ALA A 96 -0.13 -20.24 -2.02
N THR A 97 -0.26 -19.67 -3.21
CA THR A 97 -0.91 -20.33 -4.35
C THR A 97 0.12 -20.96 -5.29
N ALA A 98 -0.32 -21.90 -6.13
CA ALA A 98 0.50 -22.36 -7.23
C ALA A 98 0.88 -21.18 -8.14
N ASN A 99 2.10 -21.18 -8.67
CA ASN A 99 2.56 -20.15 -9.59
C ASN A 99 1.82 -20.25 -10.93
N ALA A 100 0.76 -19.45 -11.10
CA ALA A 100 -0.06 -19.43 -12.30
C ALA A 100 0.75 -19.04 -13.56
N LYS A 101 0.28 -19.51 -14.72
CA LYS A 101 0.85 -19.15 -16.03
C LYS A 101 0.10 -18.01 -16.71
N ASP A 102 -1.16 -17.78 -16.34
CA ASP A 102 -1.94 -16.68 -16.85
C ASP A 102 -1.47 -15.37 -16.19
N LEU A 103 -0.92 -14.47 -17.00
CA LEU A 103 -0.38 -13.18 -16.55
C LEU A 103 -1.34 -12.02 -16.86
N SER A 104 -2.58 -12.32 -17.27
CA SER A 104 -3.56 -11.33 -17.65
C SER A 104 -4.10 -10.55 -16.44
N VAL A 105 -4.60 -9.34 -16.72
CA VAL A 105 -5.34 -8.55 -15.72
C VAL A 105 -6.64 -9.25 -15.29
N ALA A 106 -7.26 -10.04 -16.17
CA ALA A 106 -8.47 -10.80 -15.86
C ALA A 106 -8.18 -11.84 -14.77
N HIS A 107 -7.08 -12.58 -14.90
CA HIS A 107 -6.59 -13.50 -13.88
C HIS A 107 -6.26 -12.77 -12.57
N ALA A 108 -5.60 -11.61 -12.63
CA ALA A 108 -5.33 -10.80 -11.44
C ALA A 108 -6.61 -10.38 -10.68
N TYR A 109 -7.67 -10.06 -11.42
CA TYR A 109 -8.97 -9.76 -10.84
C TYR A 109 -9.63 -11.00 -10.23
N ASP A 110 -9.58 -12.15 -10.90
CA ASP A 110 -10.11 -13.42 -10.38
C ASP A 110 -9.37 -13.87 -9.12
N LEU A 111 -8.05 -13.77 -9.11
CA LEU A 111 -7.22 -14.02 -7.94
C LEU A 111 -7.65 -13.15 -6.75
N SER A 112 -7.78 -11.83 -6.96
CA SER A 112 -8.16 -10.88 -5.90
C SER A 112 -9.53 -11.20 -5.30
N ARG A 113 -10.51 -11.54 -6.15
CA ARG A 113 -11.83 -12.01 -5.70
C ARG A 113 -11.75 -13.32 -4.91
N THR A 114 -10.91 -14.25 -5.37
CA THR A 114 -10.75 -15.56 -4.73
C THR A 114 -10.12 -15.41 -3.34
N ILE A 115 -9.07 -14.61 -3.22
CA ILE A 115 -8.42 -14.30 -1.93
C ILE A 115 -9.42 -13.61 -0.99
N GLN A 116 -10.15 -12.61 -1.48
CA GLN A 116 -11.16 -11.91 -0.67
C GLN A 116 -12.28 -12.84 -0.20
N GLY A 117 -12.77 -13.72 -1.09
CA GLY A 117 -13.76 -14.75 -0.78
C GLY A 117 -13.27 -15.62 0.38
N TRP A 118 -12.08 -16.21 0.22
CA TRP A 118 -11.47 -17.07 1.23
C TRP A 118 -11.29 -16.36 2.58
N HIS A 119 -10.70 -15.16 2.61
CA HIS A 119 -10.46 -14.45 3.87
C HIS A 119 -11.75 -14.16 4.65
N MET A 120 -12.81 -13.79 3.96
CA MET A 120 -14.06 -13.44 4.62
C MET A 120 -14.94 -14.66 4.92
N ASP A 121 -14.92 -15.69 4.06
CA ASP A 121 -15.83 -16.84 4.16
C ASP A 121 -15.20 -18.01 4.94
N ASN A 122 -13.87 -18.09 5.02
CA ASN A 122 -13.14 -19.15 5.71
C ASN A 122 -12.40 -18.67 6.97
N ASN A 123 -11.91 -17.43 6.99
CA ASN A 123 -11.21 -16.89 8.16
C ASN A 123 -12.07 -15.93 9.00
N ASP A 124 -13.31 -15.68 8.59
CA ASP A 124 -14.23 -14.70 9.20
C ASP A 124 -13.67 -13.25 9.25
N TRP A 125 -12.72 -12.93 8.37
CA TRP A 125 -12.16 -11.58 8.32
C TRP A 125 -13.14 -10.58 7.71
N TRP A 126 -12.98 -9.31 8.09
CA TRP A 126 -13.90 -8.28 7.64
C TRP A 126 -13.77 -7.94 6.14
N ASP A 127 -12.63 -8.26 5.55
CA ASP A 127 -12.26 -8.06 4.15
C ASP A 127 -11.02 -8.89 3.83
N ILE A 128 -10.49 -8.79 2.61
CA ILE A 128 -9.13 -9.23 2.29
C ILE A 128 -8.11 -8.65 3.30
N GLY A 129 -7.19 -9.49 3.79
CA GLY A 129 -6.31 -9.12 4.90
C GLY A 129 -5.22 -8.11 4.54
N GLN A 130 -4.72 -8.19 3.31
CA GLN A 130 -3.61 -7.39 2.80
C GLN A 130 -4.11 -6.11 2.17
N GLN A 131 -3.34 -5.03 2.31
CA GLN A 131 -3.68 -3.73 1.72
C GLN A 131 -3.49 -3.75 0.20
N LEU A 132 -2.45 -4.42 -0.30
CA LEU A 132 -2.15 -4.52 -1.72
C LEU A 132 -1.90 -5.98 -2.12
N THR A 133 -2.26 -6.32 -3.37
CA THR A 133 -1.92 -7.61 -4.00
C THR A 133 -1.23 -7.33 -5.33
N ILE A 134 -0.20 -8.10 -5.69
CA ILE A 134 0.49 -8.03 -6.98
C ILE A 134 0.42 -9.40 -7.64
N SER A 135 -0.18 -9.46 -8.83
CA SER A 135 -0.25 -10.71 -9.61
C SER A 135 1.09 -11.04 -10.27
N ARG A 136 1.23 -12.26 -10.76
CA ARG A 136 2.40 -12.67 -11.56
C ARG A 136 2.56 -11.86 -12.84
N GLY A 137 1.50 -11.24 -13.34
CA GLY A 137 1.55 -10.30 -14.46
C GLY A 137 1.97 -8.87 -14.10
N GLY A 138 2.29 -8.59 -12.84
CA GLY A 138 2.65 -7.24 -12.38
C GLY A 138 1.45 -6.30 -12.19
N HIS A 139 0.22 -6.82 -12.17
CA HIS A 139 -0.95 -5.98 -11.90
C HIS A 139 -1.05 -5.74 -10.40
N VAL A 140 -1.08 -4.48 -9.97
CA VAL A 140 -1.19 -4.08 -8.56
C VAL A 140 -2.64 -3.74 -8.24
N MET A 141 -3.23 -4.46 -7.29
CA MET A 141 -4.62 -4.32 -6.88
C MET A 141 -4.71 -3.66 -5.51
N GLU A 142 -5.70 -2.77 -5.35
CA GLU A 142 -6.19 -2.40 -4.02
C GLU A 142 -6.86 -3.62 -3.39
N GLY A 143 -6.22 -4.14 -2.35
CA GLY A 143 -6.76 -5.17 -1.47
C GLY A 143 -7.74 -4.51 -0.50
N ARG A 144 -7.38 -4.44 0.78
CA ARG A 144 -8.28 -4.04 1.88
C ARG A 144 -8.93 -2.68 1.65
N SER A 145 -10.23 -2.57 1.95
CA SER A 145 -11.02 -1.37 1.67
C SER A 145 -10.39 -0.10 2.24
N ARG A 146 -10.43 1.00 1.47
CA ARG A 146 -9.87 2.33 1.78
C ARG A 146 -8.35 2.44 1.70
N THR A 147 -7.64 1.39 1.26
CA THR A 147 -6.17 1.41 1.18
C THR A 147 -5.65 2.57 0.33
N LEU A 148 -6.17 2.73 -0.91
CA LEU A 148 -5.61 3.75 -1.80
C LEU A 148 -5.90 5.17 -1.33
N SER A 149 -7.08 5.41 -0.74
CA SER A 149 -7.40 6.73 -0.19
C SER A 149 -6.58 7.04 1.07
N ALA A 150 -6.32 6.05 1.91
CA ALA A 150 -5.46 6.21 3.07
C ALA A 150 -4.01 6.54 2.67
N ILE A 151 -3.41 5.77 1.75
CA ILE A 151 -2.04 6.00 1.28
C ILE A 151 -1.88 7.42 0.73
N ARG A 152 -2.81 7.89 -0.12
CA ARG A 152 -2.79 9.24 -0.71
C ARG A 152 -2.85 10.37 0.31
N THR A 153 -3.31 10.09 1.52
CA THR A 153 -3.40 11.06 2.63
C THR A 153 -2.37 10.80 3.73
N GLY A 154 -1.41 9.90 3.51
CA GLY A 154 -0.39 9.53 4.50
C GLY A 154 -0.92 8.72 5.68
N ARG A 155 -2.12 8.16 5.57
CA ARG A 155 -2.81 7.39 6.62
C ARG A 155 -2.67 5.88 6.39
N HIS A 156 -2.81 5.12 7.48
CA HIS A 156 -2.65 3.67 7.46
C HIS A 156 -4.00 2.93 7.58
N VAL A 157 -4.27 1.98 6.68
CA VAL A 157 -5.37 1.02 6.86
C VAL A 157 -4.86 -0.17 7.68
N VAL A 158 -5.51 -0.50 8.80
CA VAL A 158 -5.13 -1.67 9.60
C VAL A 158 -5.46 -2.95 8.82
N GLY A 159 -4.45 -3.79 8.62
CA GLY A 159 -4.54 -5.07 7.93
C GLY A 159 -5.07 -6.21 8.81
N ALA A 160 -5.01 -7.41 8.27
CA ALA A 160 -5.22 -8.66 9.02
C ALA A 160 -4.19 -9.72 8.57
N HIS A 161 -2.94 -9.31 8.35
CA HIS A 161 -1.96 -10.10 7.60
C HIS A 161 -0.75 -10.57 8.39
N VAL A 162 -0.39 -9.88 9.47
CA VAL A 162 0.71 -10.26 10.37
C VAL A 162 0.14 -10.18 11.78
N ALA A 163 0.05 -11.31 12.45
CA ALA A 163 -0.52 -11.37 13.80
C ALA A 163 0.25 -10.44 14.75
N ASP A 164 -0.49 -9.65 15.53
CA ASP A 164 -0.02 -8.65 16.50
C ASP A 164 0.70 -7.40 15.93
N GLU A 165 0.99 -7.34 14.63
CA GLU A 165 1.79 -6.25 14.02
C GLU A 165 0.97 -5.40 13.01
N ASN A 166 -0.32 -5.70 12.82
CA ASN A 166 -1.17 -5.06 11.79
C ASN A 166 -1.33 -3.53 11.94
N SER A 167 -1.15 -2.99 13.15
CA SER A 167 -1.38 -1.58 13.46
C SER A 167 -0.27 -0.62 12.98
N HIS A 168 0.85 -1.17 12.49
CA HIS A 168 1.98 -0.40 11.96
C HIS A 168 2.59 -1.00 10.68
N THR A 169 2.09 -2.13 10.19
CA THR A 169 2.58 -2.80 8.98
C THR A 169 1.59 -2.68 7.81
N ILE A 170 2.08 -2.31 6.63
CA ILE A 170 1.35 -2.43 5.36
C ILE A 170 1.82 -3.68 4.61
N GLY A 171 0.88 -4.53 4.21
CA GLY A 171 1.16 -5.81 3.56
C GLY A 171 0.97 -5.76 2.04
N ILE A 172 1.90 -6.41 1.33
CA ILE A 172 1.84 -6.63 -0.12
C ILE A 172 1.83 -8.15 -0.38
N GLU A 173 0.71 -8.67 -0.87
CA GLU A 173 0.56 -10.08 -1.23
C GLU A 173 1.01 -10.34 -2.67
N ASN A 174 2.10 -11.09 -2.85
CA ASN A 174 2.64 -11.41 -4.16
C ASN A 174 2.14 -12.79 -4.61
N GLU A 175 1.44 -12.84 -5.73
CA GLU A 175 0.83 -14.08 -6.22
C GLU A 175 1.88 -15.19 -6.43
N GLY A 176 1.75 -16.30 -5.71
CA GLY A 176 2.56 -17.50 -5.86
C GLY A 176 2.96 -18.13 -4.54
N LEU A 177 3.87 -19.11 -4.61
CA LEU A 177 4.41 -19.82 -3.44
C LEU A 177 5.88 -19.50 -3.15
N TYR A 178 6.72 -19.31 -4.16
CA TYR A 178 8.12 -18.85 -4.06
C TYR A 178 9.04 -19.57 -3.05
N THR A 179 8.70 -20.78 -2.63
CA THR A 179 9.60 -21.64 -1.84
C THR A 179 10.72 -22.26 -2.68
N LYS A 180 10.50 -22.42 -4.00
CA LYS A 180 11.44 -23.05 -4.93
C LYS A 180 11.51 -22.39 -6.31
N ARG A 181 10.69 -21.37 -6.54
CA ARG A 181 10.56 -20.69 -7.83
C ARG A 181 10.83 -19.22 -7.61
N THR A 182 11.46 -18.58 -8.58
CA THR A 182 11.60 -17.12 -8.60
C THR A 182 10.27 -16.49 -9.06
N PRO A 183 9.89 -15.33 -8.51
CA PRO A 183 8.83 -14.49 -9.10
C PRO A 183 9.14 -14.11 -10.55
N THR A 184 8.10 -13.73 -11.29
CA THR A 184 8.25 -13.22 -12.66
C THR A 184 8.89 -11.83 -12.64
N ASP A 185 9.53 -11.44 -13.74
CA ASP A 185 10.15 -10.13 -13.86
C ASP A 185 9.10 -9.01 -13.76
N GLU A 186 7.90 -9.23 -14.32
CA GLU A 186 6.79 -8.28 -14.25
C GLU A 186 6.31 -8.05 -12.81
N LEU A 187 6.22 -9.12 -12.01
CA LEU A 187 5.87 -9.01 -10.59
C LEU A 187 6.99 -8.28 -9.83
N LEU A 188 8.26 -8.66 -10.02
CA LEU A 188 9.38 -8.03 -9.33
C LEU A 188 9.50 -6.54 -9.66
N ALA A 189 9.33 -6.15 -10.92
CA ALA A 189 9.32 -4.76 -11.33
C ALA A 189 8.21 -3.99 -10.60
N SER A 190 6.99 -4.51 -10.62
CA SER A 190 5.82 -3.88 -9.98
C SER A 190 5.95 -3.81 -8.46
N LEU A 191 6.55 -4.84 -7.84
CA LEU A 191 6.85 -4.86 -6.42
C LEU A 191 7.85 -3.77 -6.04
N VAL A 192 8.93 -3.60 -6.80
CA VAL A 192 9.91 -2.53 -6.59
C VAL A 192 9.26 -1.15 -6.74
N GLU A 193 8.51 -0.91 -7.82
CA GLU A 193 7.80 0.36 -8.05
C GLU A 193 6.82 0.67 -6.91
N THR A 194 6.07 -0.34 -6.46
CA THR A 194 5.11 -0.20 -5.36
C THR A 194 5.82 0.11 -4.04
N MET A 195 6.88 -0.64 -3.69
CA MET A 195 7.62 -0.40 -2.45
C MET A 195 8.33 0.96 -2.46
N ALA A 196 8.87 1.40 -3.61
CA ALA A 196 9.46 2.73 -3.75
C ALA A 196 8.43 3.84 -3.56
N TRP A 197 7.25 3.70 -4.17
CA TRP A 197 6.15 4.63 -3.98
C TRP A 197 5.69 4.70 -2.52
N LEU A 198 5.56 3.55 -1.84
CA LEU A 198 5.20 3.52 -0.42
C LEU A 198 6.29 4.13 0.46
N CYS A 199 7.57 3.84 0.19
CA CYS A 199 8.68 4.42 0.94
C CYS A 199 8.75 5.94 0.78
N ASP A 200 8.54 6.46 -0.43
CA ASP A 200 8.49 7.91 -0.69
C ASP A 200 7.29 8.55 0.02
N THR A 201 6.10 7.94 -0.10
CA THR A 201 4.85 8.45 0.50
C THR A 201 4.92 8.52 2.03
N TYR A 202 5.51 7.52 2.67
CA TYR A 202 5.57 7.40 4.13
C TYR A 202 6.93 7.79 4.73
N LEU A 203 7.85 8.33 3.93
CA LEU A 203 9.20 8.72 4.34
C LEU A 203 9.99 7.57 5.00
N LEU A 204 9.86 6.37 4.43
CA LEU A 204 10.47 5.16 4.95
C LEU A 204 11.87 4.95 4.37
N ASP A 205 12.74 4.44 5.23
CA ASP A 205 14.01 3.85 4.82
C ASP A 205 13.76 2.44 4.27
N PRO A 206 13.99 2.17 2.97
CA PRO A 206 13.75 0.84 2.41
C PRO A 206 14.56 -0.27 3.11
N TYR A 207 15.76 0.04 3.61
CA TYR A 207 16.62 -0.93 4.29
C TYR A 207 16.13 -1.30 5.69
N GLN A 208 15.25 -0.50 6.29
CA GLN A 208 14.63 -0.83 7.59
C GLN A 208 13.17 -1.25 7.44
N ALA A 209 12.47 -0.68 6.46
CA ALA A 209 11.03 -0.82 6.35
C ALA A 209 10.61 -2.11 5.64
N ILE A 210 11.37 -2.57 4.64
CA ILE A 210 11.00 -3.76 3.85
C ILE A 210 11.41 -5.01 4.60
N VAL A 211 10.44 -5.86 4.94
CA VAL A 211 10.60 -7.10 5.71
C VAL A 211 9.71 -8.21 5.13
N GLY A 212 9.99 -9.47 5.46
CA GLY A 212 9.12 -10.60 5.11
C GLY A 212 8.17 -10.95 6.25
N HIS A 213 7.06 -11.64 5.94
CA HIS A 213 6.12 -12.08 6.99
C HIS A 213 6.81 -12.91 8.09
N ARG A 214 7.72 -13.80 7.70
CA ARG A 214 8.52 -14.63 8.62
C ARG A 214 9.46 -13.86 9.57
N ASP A 215 9.69 -12.56 9.34
CA ASP A 215 10.42 -11.72 10.30
C ASP A 215 9.59 -11.48 11.59
N TYR A 216 8.27 -11.63 11.52
CA TYR A 216 7.36 -11.43 12.66
C TYR A 216 6.75 -12.72 13.19
N ASN A 217 6.21 -13.55 12.30
CA ASN A 217 5.46 -14.73 12.68
C ASN A 217 6.18 -16.02 12.24
N ALA A 218 5.88 -17.14 12.90
CA ALA A 218 6.42 -18.44 12.51
C ALA A 218 5.69 -18.95 11.27
N THR A 219 6.18 -18.61 10.08
CA THR A 219 5.57 -18.94 8.78
C THR A 219 6.62 -19.07 7.68
N GLU A 220 6.39 -19.93 6.68
CA GLU A 220 7.26 -19.96 5.50
C GLU A 220 7.05 -18.75 4.57
N CYS A 221 6.02 -17.93 4.76
CA CYS A 221 5.77 -16.74 3.95
C CYS A 221 6.94 -15.74 4.07
N PRO A 222 7.45 -15.14 2.97
CA PRO A 222 6.95 -15.13 1.58
C PRO A 222 7.50 -16.24 0.66
N GLY A 223 7.97 -17.34 1.23
CA GLY A 223 8.71 -18.39 0.53
C GLY A 223 10.20 -18.08 0.49
N GLU A 224 11.02 -19.12 0.49
CA GLU A 224 12.48 -19.01 0.59
C GLU A 224 13.09 -18.11 -0.49
N VAL A 225 12.74 -18.34 -1.75
CA VAL A 225 13.33 -17.63 -2.88
C VAL A 225 12.98 -16.14 -2.84
N LEU A 226 11.72 -15.77 -2.56
CA LEU A 226 11.34 -14.35 -2.47
C LEU A 226 11.92 -13.69 -1.20
N TYR A 227 12.04 -14.42 -0.10
CA TYR A 227 12.66 -13.91 1.12
C TYR A 227 14.15 -13.60 0.94
N ASP A 228 14.89 -14.49 0.27
CA ASP A 228 16.31 -14.31 -0.03
C ASP A 228 16.59 -13.13 -0.97
N MET A 229 15.59 -12.72 -1.76
CA MET A 229 15.67 -11.56 -2.65
C MET A 229 15.46 -10.22 -1.92
N LEU A 230 15.02 -10.20 -0.66
CA LEU A 230 14.74 -8.95 0.06
C LEU A 230 15.92 -7.96 0.10
N PRO A 231 17.19 -8.37 0.31
CA PRO A 231 18.33 -7.46 0.21
C PRO A 231 18.44 -6.76 -1.15
N GLU A 232 18.34 -7.51 -2.26
CA GLU A 232 18.39 -6.95 -3.62
C GLU A 232 17.19 -6.02 -3.88
N LEU A 233 16.00 -6.40 -3.41
CA LEU A 233 14.80 -5.57 -3.55
C LEU A 233 14.96 -4.23 -2.83
N ARG A 234 15.58 -4.19 -1.64
CA ARG A 234 15.88 -2.94 -0.92
C ARG A 234 16.83 -2.04 -1.72
N ASP A 235 17.87 -2.61 -2.33
CA ASP A 235 18.78 -1.86 -3.20
C ASP A 235 18.07 -1.27 -4.42
N ARG A 236 17.21 -2.07 -5.07
CA ARG A 236 16.43 -1.64 -6.24
C ARG A 236 15.42 -0.54 -5.87
N VAL A 237 14.78 -0.64 -4.71
CA VAL A 237 13.88 0.40 -4.20
C VAL A 237 14.65 1.68 -3.88
N ALA A 238 15.78 1.58 -3.18
CA ALA A 238 16.62 2.74 -2.89
C ALA A 238 17.07 3.45 -4.18
N ALA A 239 17.49 2.68 -5.19
CA ALA A 239 17.85 3.22 -6.50
C ALA A 239 16.66 3.89 -7.20
N ALA A 240 15.45 3.31 -7.14
CA ALA A 240 14.23 3.90 -7.69
C ALA A 240 13.84 5.21 -6.98
N MET A 241 14.20 5.36 -5.69
CA MET A 241 14.06 6.59 -4.92
C MET A 241 15.22 7.60 -5.16
N GLY A 242 16.15 7.32 -6.09
CA GLY A 242 17.32 8.15 -6.35
C GLY A 242 18.38 8.13 -5.24
N GLN A 243 18.28 7.19 -4.29
CA GLN A 243 19.26 6.99 -3.23
C GLN A 243 20.42 6.12 -3.76
N ARG A 244 21.64 6.43 -3.34
CA ARG A 244 22.79 5.56 -3.61
C ARG A 244 22.74 4.37 -2.66
N PRO A 245 22.98 3.13 -3.13
CA PRO A 245 23.14 1.99 -2.25
C PRO A 245 24.26 2.25 -1.25
N ASP A 246 23.99 2.01 0.04
CA ASP A 246 25.02 2.05 1.08
C ASP A 246 25.30 0.62 1.57
N PRO A 247 26.43 0.01 1.17
CA PRO A 247 26.77 -1.36 1.54
C PRO A 247 27.02 -1.54 3.04
N LYS A 248 27.12 -0.46 3.82
CA LYS A 248 27.24 -0.53 5.29
C LYS A 248 25.89 -0.45 6.00
N ARG A 249 24.80 -0.21 5.27
CA ARG A 249 23.46 -0.05 5.85
C ARG A 249 22.90 -1.43 6.19
N THR A 250 23.01 -1.78 7.46
CA THR A 250 22.52 -3.06 7.97
C THR A 250 21.02 -2.98 8.24
N VAL A 251 20.28 -4.00 7.79
CA VAL A 251 18.86 -4.17 8.11
C VAL A 251 18.75 -4.53 9.59
N ARG A 252 18.00 -3.77 10.38
CA ARG A 252 17.67 -4.17 11.75
C ARG A 252 16.50 -5.16 11.68
N ARG A 253 16.83 -6.44 11.44
CA ARG A 253 15.82 -7.51 11.32
C ARG A 253 15.22 -7.82 12.70
N PRO A 254 13.90 -7.83 12.85
CA PRO A 254 13.30 -8.77 13.80
C PRO A 254 13.54 -10.15 13.20
N HIS A 255 14.62 -10.83 13.60
CA HIS A 255 14.95 -12.14 13.01
C HIS A 255 14.42 -13.24 13.91
N ARG A 256 13.70 -14.19 13.32
CA ARG A 256 13.46 -15.51 13.91
C ARG A 256 14.25 -16.54 13.11
N ASP A 257 15.23 -17.18 13.75
CA ASP A 257 15.89 -18.36 13.20
C ASP A 257 15.02 -19.60 13.42
N GLY A 258 14.93 -20.49 12.42
CA GLY A 258 14.36 -21.81 12.60
C GLY A 258 13.70 -22.39 11.36
N PRO A 259 13.37 -23.70 11.37
CA PRO A 259 12.49 -24.24 10.33
C PRO A 259 11.11 -23.60 10.48
N PHE A 260 10.67 -22.92 9.43
CA PHE A 260 9.34 -22.33 9.39
C PHE A 260 8.29 -23.38 9.01
N PRO A 261 7.10 -23.35 9.62
CA PRO A 261 6.03 -24.27 9.24
C PRO A 261 5.61 -23.99 7.79
N PRO A 262 5.41 -25.04 6.97
CA PRO A 262 4.95 -24.85 5.61
C PRO A 262 3.49 -24.37 5.60
N SER A 263 3.07 -23.77 4.49
CA SER A 263 1.67 -23.48 4.20
C SER A 263 0.85 -24.78 4.23
N ARG A 264 -0.29 -24.76 4.92
CA ARG A 264 -1.19 -25.93 5.03
C ARG A 264 -2.17 -26.02 3.86
N GLY A 265 -2.16 -25.04 2.96
CA GLY A 265 -3.06 -24.97 1.81
C GLY A 265 -2.96 -23.64 1.08
N ARG A 266 -3.82 -23.45 0.07
CA ARG A 266 -3.93 -22.16 -0.64
C ARG A 266 -4.34 -21.07 0.33
N PHE A 267 -3.73 -19.89 0.19
CA PHE A 267 -3.98 -18.72 1.03
C PHE A 267 -3.62 -18.88 2.51
N ASP A 268 -3.04 -20.02 2.92
CA ASP A 268 -2.45 -20.15 4.25
C ASP A 268 -1.00 -19.63 4.21
N HIS A 269 -0.84 -18.40 4.67
CA HIS A 269 0.43 -17.69 4.72
C HIS A 269 0.94 -17.56 6.18
N GLY A 270 0.38 -18.35 7.11
CA GLY A 270 0.76 -18.38 8.52
C GLY A 270 -0.12 -17.52 9.44
N PRO A 271 0.34 -17.27 10.69
CA PRO A 271 -0.43 -16.50 11.67
C PRO A 271 -0.83 -15.12 11.15
N ALA A 272 -2.12 -14.81 11.29
CA ALA A 272 -2.74 -13.58 10.83
C ALA A 272 -3.93 -13.23 11.74
N VAL A 273 -4.42 -11.98 11.60
CA VAL A 273 -5.24 -11.12 12.50
C VAL A 273 -4.52 -10.41 13.64
#